data_AF-A0A920VVV0-F1
#
_entry.id   AF-A0A920VVV0-F1
#
_cell.length_a   1.000
_cell.length_b   1.000
_cell.length_c   1.000
_cell.angle_alpha   90.00
_cell.angle_beta   90.00
_cell.angle_gamma   90.00
#
_symmetry.space_group_name_H-M   'P 1'
#
loop_
_entity.id
_entity.type
_entity.pdbx_description
1 polymer ?
#
loop_
_entity_poly.entity_id
_entity_poly.type
_entity_poly.pdbx_seq_one_letter_code
_entity_poly.pdbx_strand_id
1 'polypeptide(L)'
;MKAFPVYNLIPEWNDLVYQNRWEEAFERLIKTNNFPEITGRVCPAVCEGACVLGITETPVAIKNLECAISDKGLENGWFKAAPPKNRTGKKVAIVGSGPAGLSAAQELNYAGHTVSVYERDDRIGGLMMYGIPNMKLKKPILEFRIDLREKRRF
;
A
#
# COMPACT_ATOMS: atom_id res chain seq x y z
N MET A 1 -1.36 16.54 1.31
CA MET A 1 -2.77 16.82 0.92
C MET A 1 -3.70 16.38 2.06
N LYS A 2 -4.71 17.18 2.46
CA LYS A 2 -5.52 16.91 3.68
C LYS A 2 -6.60 15.82 3.54
N ALA A 3 -7.09 15.56 2.33
CA ALA A 3 -8.21 14.65 2.09
C ALA A 3 -7.80 13.17 1.90
N PHE A 4 -6.51 12.83 1.96
CA PHE A 4 -6.03 11.45 1.87
C PHE A 4 -5.66 10.95 3.26
N PRO A 5 -6.27 9.86 3.78
CA PRO A 5 -6.07 9.43 5.18
C PRO A 5 -4.62 9.12 5.57
N VAL A 6 -3.78 8.73 4.60
CA VAL A 6 -2.35 8.47 4.82
C VAL A 6 -1.45 9.62 4.31
N TYR A 7 -2.02 10.82 4.09
CA TYR A 7 -1.30 12.05 3.72
C TYR A 7 -0.35 11.91 2.51
N ASN A 8 -0.77 11.13 1.52
CA ASN A 8 0.03 10.80 0.35
C ASN A 8 0.42 12.05 -0.49
N LEU A 9 1.54 11.94 -1.19
CA LEU A 9 2.20 13.01 -1.94
C LEU A 9 1.69 13.06 -3.39
N ILE A 10 0.36 13.13 -3.55
CA ILE A 10 -0.33 13.02 -4.84
C ILE A 10 0.25 13.92 -5.94
N PRO A 11 0.48 15.23 -5.71
CA PRO A 11 1.04 16.08 -6.76
C PRO A 11 2.45 15.65 -7.20
N GLU A 12 3.27 15.13 -6.29
CA GLU A 12 4.65 14.73 -6.60
C GLU A 12 4.68 13.52 -7.53
N TRP A 13 3.96 12.45 -7.18
CA TRP A 13 3.96 11.25 -8.04
C TRP A 13 3.14 11.46 -9.32
N ASN A 14 2.14 12.35 -9.33
CA ASN A 14 1.46 12.75 -10.57
C ASN A 14 2.42 13.43 -11.56
N ASP A 15 3.21 14.39 -11.08
CA ASP A 15 4.21 15.10 -11.90
C ASP A 15 5.27 14.14 -12.43
N LEU A 16 5.74 13.20 -11.60
CA LEU A 16 6.67 12.16 -12.04
C LEU A 16 6.07 11.24 -13.11
N VAL A 17 4.80 10.85 -12.99
CA VAL A 17 4.09 10.09 -14.04
C VAL A 17 4.01 10.90 -15.33
N TYR A 18 3.66 12.19 -15.25
CA TYR A 18 3.62 13.08 -16.41
C TYR A 18 4.98 13.17 -17.13
N GLN A 19 6.08 13.16 -16.38
CA GLN A 19 7.46 13.13 -16.90
C GLN A 19 7.93 11.73 -17.36
N ASN A 20 7.06 10.71 -17.37
CA ASN A 20 7.39 9.30 -17.63
C ASN A 20 8.39 8.67 -16.64
N ARG A 21 8.54 9.24 -15.43
CA ARG A 21 9.44 8.78 -14.37
C ARG A 21 8.70 7.84 -13.41
N TRP A 22 8.27 6.69 -13.95
CA TRP A 22 7.36 5.76 -13.27
C TRP A 22 7.94 5.09 -12.02
N GLU A 23 9.22 4.70 -12.03
CA GLU A 23 9.86 4.06 -10.87
C GLU A 23 9.96 5.05 -9.70
N GLU A 24 10.33 6.30 -9.98
CA GLU A 24 10.39 7.36 -8.96
C GLU A 24 9.00 7.71 -8.43
N ALA A 25 7.98 7.74 -9.30
CA ALA A 25 6.59 7.90 -8.88
C ALA A 25 6.17 6.78 -7.92
N PHE A 26 6.58 5.55 -8.22
CA PHE A 26 6.34 4.39 -7.36
C PHE A 26 7.06 4.53 -6.00
N GLU A 27 8.34 4.91 -5.98
CA GLU A 27 9.09 5.14 -4.74
C GLU A 27 8.42 6.21 -3.86
N ARG A 28 7.91 7.28 -4.46
CA ARG A 28 7.15 8.33 -3.75
C ARG A 28 5.83 7.82 -3.20
N LEU A 29 5.11 7.02 -3.99
CA LEU A 29 3.83 6.45 -3.60
C LEU A 29 3.96 5.53 -2.38
N ILE A 30 4.92 4.59 -2.41
CA ILE A 30 5.10 3.59 -1.35
C ILE A 30 5.67 4.17 -0.05
N LYS A 31 6.21 5.40 -0.11
CA LYS A 31 6.78 6.10 1.05
C LYS A 31 5.73 6.41 2.12
N THR A 32 4.49 6.65 1.70
CA THR A 32 3.39 7.03 2.61
C THR A 32 2.27 6.00 2.66
N ASN A 33 2.17 5.14 1.65
CA ASN A 33 1.16 4.10 1.59
C ASN A 33 1.79 2.70 1.63
N ASN A 34 1.39 1.88 2.60
CA ASN A 34 1.86 0.50 2.72
C ASN A 34 1.36 -0.42 1.61
N PHE A 35 0.15 -0.15 1.08
CA PHE A 35 -0.58 -1.06 0.17
C PHE A 35 -1.20 -0.33 -1.02
N PRO A 36 -0.42 0.41 -1.81
CA PRO A 36 -0.93 1.16 -2.96
C PRO A 36 -1.63 0.26 -4.00
N GLU A 37 -1.19 -0.99 -4.13
CA GLU A 37 -1.80 -2.01 -4.99
C GLU A 37 -3.19 -2.45 -4.55
N ILE A 38 -3.56 -2.22 -3.28
CA ILE A 38 -4.88 -2.53 -2.73
C ILE A 38 -5.74 -1.27 -2.71
N THR A 39 -5.22 -0.16 -2.17
CA THR A 39 -5.96 1.10 -2.04
C THR A 39 -6.39 1.65 -3.40
N GLY A 40 -5.53 1.58 -4.43
CA GLY A 40 -5.87 2.00 -5.79
C GLY A 40 -7.07 1.24 -6.40
N ARG A 41 -7.43 0.08 -5.84
CA ARG A 41 -8.56 -0.74 -6.30
C ARG A 41 -9.82 -0.54 -5.47
N VAL A 42 -9.67 -0.53 -4.15
CA VAL A 42 -10.80 -0.58 -3.21
C VAL A 42 -11.23 0.77 -2.68
N CYS A 43 -10.36 1.78 -2.73
CA CYS A 43 -10.65 3.11 -2.18
C CYS A 43 -11.88 3.74 -2.86
N PRO A 44 -12.75 4.42 -2.09
CA PRO A 44 -13.86 5.21 -2.64
C PRO A 44 -13.42 6.56 -3.26
N ALA A 45 -12.11 6.83 -3.36
CA ALA A 45 -11.54 8.00 -4.02
C ALA A 45 -11.98 9.36 -3.45
N VAL A 46 -12.07 9.47 -2.12
CA VAL A 46 -12.41 10.74 -1.43
C VAL A 46 -11.46 11.90 -1.78
N CYS A 47 -10.23 11.61 -2.19
CA CYS A 47 -9.27 12.61 -2.67
C CYS A 47 -9.67 13.26 -4.00
N GLU A 48 -10.36 12.53 -4.88
CA GLU A 48 -10.86 13.05 -6.15
C GLU A 48 -12.01 14.03 -5.92
N GLY A 49 -12.89 13.72 -4.96
CA GLY A 49 -13.96 14.64 -4.53
C GLY A 49 -13.45 15.94 -3.89
N ALA A 50 -12.21 15.94 -3.37
CA ALA A 50 -11.55 17.13 -2.82
C ALA A 50 -10.60 17.81 -3.83
N CYS A 51 -10.57 17.37 -5.08
CA CYS A 51 -9.69 17.93 -6.10
C CYS A 51 -10.19 19.31 -6.52
N VAL A 52 -9.32 20.33 -6.46
CA VAL A 52 -9.67 21.72 -6.85
C VAL A 52 -10.05 21.80 -8.33
N LEU A 53 -9.46 20.94 -9.19
CA LEU A 53 -9.86 20.85 -10.60
C LEU A 53 -11.34 20.44 -10.76
N GLY A 54 -11.88 19.68 -9.81
CA GLY A 54 -13.29 19.27 -9.76
C GLY A 54 -14.28 20.43 -9.64
N ILE A 55 -13.82 21.66 -9.37
CA ILE A 55 -14.66 22.87 -9.36
C ILE A 55 -15.02 23.31 -10.78
N THR A 56 -14.11 23.15 -11.74
CA THR A 56 -14.26 23.67 -13.11
C THR A 56 -14.32 22.57 -14.16
N GLU A 57 -13.67 21.44 -13.91
CA GLU A 57 -13.52 20.33 -14.86
C GLU A 57 -13.64 18.98 -14.15
N THR A 58 -13.38 17.89 -14.88
CA THR A 58 -13.35 16.55 -14.28
C THR A 58 -12.14 16.45 -13.33
N PRO A 59 -12.30 15.95 -12.10
CA PRO A 59 -11.18 15.79 -11.17
C PRO A 59 -10.16 14.80 -11.73
N VAL A 60 -8.90 14.98 -11.30
CA VAL A 60 -7.83 14.05 -11.65
C VAL A 60 -8.20 12.64 -11.15
N ALA A 61 -8.06 11.64 -12.01
CA ALA A 61 -8.31 10.23 -11.67
C ALA A 61 -7.18 9.63 -10.81
N ILE A 62 -6.99 10.19 -9.62
CA ILE A 62 -5.93 9.88 -8.65
C ILE A 62 -5.92 8.39 -8.30
N LYS A 63 -7.09 7.79 -8.08
CA LYS A 63 -7.21 6.36 -7.75
C LYS A 63 -6.70 5.49 -8.91
N ASN A 64 -7.05 5.84 -10.15
CA ASN A 64 -6.63 5.09 -11.32
C ASN A 64 -5.12 5.23 -11.55
N LEU A 65 -4.55 6.41 -11.31
CA LEU A 65 -3.10 6.62 -11.36
C LEU A 65 -2.37 5.83 -10.26
N GLU A 66 -2.87 5.82 -9.02
CA GLU A 66 -2.33 4.99 -7.93
C GLU A 66 -2.33 3.49 -8.32
N CYS A 67 -3.42 3.01 -8.93
CA CYS A 67 -3.50 1.64 -9.44
C CYS A 67 -2.47 1.39 -10.54
N ALA A 68 -2.37 2.29 -11.52
CA ALA A 68 -1.44 2.14 -12.66
C ALA A 68 0.04 2.16 -12.23
N ILE A 69 0.41 3.03 -11.30
CA ILE A 69 1.78 3.08 -10.73
C ILE A 69 2.07 1.77 -9.98
N SER A 70 1.11 1.28 -9.20
CA SER A 70 1.25 0.02 -8.47
C SER A 70 1.39 -1.18 -9.40
N ASP A 71 0.62 -1.20 -10.48
CA ASP A 71 0.64 -2.30 -11.46
C ASP A 71 1.96 -2.34 -12.21
N LYS A 72 2.49 -1.18 -12.62
CA LYS A 72 3.87 -1.08 -13.13
C LYS A 72 4.89 -1.56 -12.11
N GLY A 73 4.70 -1.24 -10.83
CA GLY A 73 5.55 -1.74 -9.74
C GLY A 73 5.53 -3.26 -9.60
N LEU A 74 4.38 -3.91 -9.81
CA LEU A 74 4.26 -5.37 -9.84
C LEU A 74 4.93 -5.97 -11.07
N GLU A 75 4.65 -5.43 -12.25
CA GLU A 75 5.18 -5.90 -13.54
C GLU A 75 6.71 -5.81 -13.62
N ASN A 76 7.29 -4.72 -13.09
CA ASN A 76 8.73 -4.47 -13.15
C ASN A 76 9.48 -4.94 -11.88
N GLY A 77 8.78 -5.54 -10.91
CA GLY A 77 9.42 -6.05 -9.69
C GLY A 77 9.99 -4.96 -8.76
N TRP A 78 9.42 -3.75 -8.79
CA TRP A 78 9.87 -2.63 -7.94
C TRP A 78 9.53 -2.80 -6.46
N PHE A 79 8.56 -3.66 -6.15
CA PHE A 79 8.27 -4.06 -4.77
C PHE A 79 9.42 -4.88 -4.18
N LYS A 80 10.35 -4.20 -3.54
CA LYS A 80 11.53 -4.82 -2.91
C LYS A 80 11.33 -5.01 -1.41
N ALA A 81 11.98 -6.03 -0.86
CA ALA A 81 12.10 -6.18 0.58
C ALA A 81 13.06 -5.10 1.12
N ALA A 82 12.62 -4.36 2.14
CA ALA A 82 13.43 -3.33 2.80
C ALA A 82 13.61 -3.71 4.29
N PRO A 83 14.49 -4.68 4.62
CA PRO A 83 14.75 -5.03 6.00
C PRO A 83 15.43 -3.86 6.74
N PRO A 84 15.19 -3.70 8.05
CA PRO A 84 15.84 -2.66 8.84
C PRO A 84 17.35 -2.92 8.92
N LYS A 85 18.16 -1.85 8.85
CA LYS A 85 19.62 -1.95 8.97
C LYS A 85 20.06 -2.44 10.34
N ASN A 86 19.36 -2.02 11.39
CA ASN A 86 19.63 -2.39 12.77
C ASN A 86 18.36 -2.92 13.44
N ARG A 87 18.49 -3.98 14.23
CA ARG A 87 17.39 -4.49 15.07
C ARG A 87 17.49 -3.87 16.46
N THR A 88 16.35 -3.48 17.00
CA THR A 88 16.21 -2.89 18.34
C THR A 88 16.21 -3.92 19.46
N GLY A 89 16.09 -5.22 19.13
CA GLY A 89 15.94 -6.32 20.10
C GLY A 89 14.54 -6.43 20.72
N LYS A 90 13.66 -5.45 20.52
CA LYS A 90 12.27 -5.48 21.02
C LYS A 90 11.42 -6.42 20.16
N LYS A 91 10.57 -7.20 20.83
CA LYS A 91 9.61 -8.12 20.21
C LYS A 91 8.18 -7.60 20.40
N VAL A 92 7.40 -7.57 19.33
CA VAL A 92 6.01 -7.08 19.32
C VAL A 92 5.09 -8.14 18.75
N ALA A 93 4.02 -8.47 19.45
CA ALA A 93 2.96 -9.33 18.95
C ALA A 93 1.80 -8.47 18.44
N ILE A 94 1.29 -8.78 17.25
CA ILE A 94 0.10 -8.17 16.65
C ILE A 94 -0.95 -9.26 16.50
N VAL A 95 -2.17 -8.99 16.99
CA VAL A 95 -3.31 -9.90 16.84
C VAL A 95 -4.21 -9.37 15.72
N GLY A 96 -4.39 -10.18 14.68
CA GLY A 96 -5.15 -9.89 13.47
C GLY A 96 -4.26 -9.47 12.29
N SER A 97 -4.49 -10.12 11.15
CA SER A 97 -3.78 -9.89 9.89
C SER A 97 -4.56 -9.02 8.89
N GLY A 98 -5.53 -8.25 9.37
CA GLY A 98 -6.21 -7.25 8.54
C GLY A 98 -5.28 -6.12 8.08
N PRO A 99 -5.79 -5.16 7.29
CA PRO A 99 -4.99 -4.04 6.78
C PRO A 99 -4.30 -3.26 7.90
N ALA A 100 -4.97 -3.03 9.04
CA ALA A 100 -4.40 -2.34 10.19
C ALA A 100 -3.22 -3.09 10.80
N GLY A 101 -3.40 -4.39 11.11
CA GLY A 101 -2.34 -5.22 11.71
C GLY A 101 -1.14 -5.38 10.78
N LEU A 102 -1.38 -5.56 9.48
CA LEU A 102 -0.32 -5.66 8.48
C LEU A 102 0.39 -4.32 8.24
N SER A 103 -0.30 -3.18 8.26
CA SER A 103 0.35 -1.86 8.23
C SER A 103 1.25 -1.65 9.44
N ALA A 104 0.71 -1.88 10.65
CA ALA A 104 1.47 -1.77 11.89
C ALA A 104 2.70 -2.69 11.91
N ALA A 105 2.55 -3.92 11.43
CA ALA A 105 3.66 -4.87 11.33
C ALA A 105 4.78 -4.35 10.43
N GLN A 106 4.43 -3.72 9.30
CA GLN A 106 5.43 -3.19 8.37
C GLN A 106 6.17 -1.99 8.97
N GLU A 107 5.46 -1.05 9.57
CA GLU A 107 6.08 0.14 10.18
C GLU A 107 6.97 -0.21 11.37
N LEU A 108 6.51 -1.12 12.25
CA LEU A 108 7.32 -1.59 13.38
C LEU A 108 8.55 -2.37 12.92
N ASN A 109 8.43 -3.17 11.85
CA ASN A 109 9.57 -3.86 11.25
C ASN A 109 10.57 -2.87 10.65
N TYR A 110 10.12 -1.81 9.97
CA TYR A 110 10.99 -0.74 9.47
C TYR A 110 11.69 0.03 10.59
N ALA A 111 11.02 0.22 11.73
CA ALA A 111 11.63 0.78 12.95
C ALA A 111 12.66 -0.16 13.61
N GLY A 112 12.83 -1.39 13.11
CA GLY A 112 13.82 -2.35 13.61
C GLY A 112 13.31 -3.26 14.71
N HIS A 113 12.00 -3.32 14.96
CA HIS A 113 11.42 -4.29 15.90
C HIS A 113 11.27 -5.67 15.23
N THR A 114 11.30 -6.74 16.03
CA THR A 114 10.89 -8.08 15.61
C THR A 114 9.40 -8.19 15.87
N VAL A 115 8.61 -8.44 14.84
CA VAL A 115 7.15 -8.45 14.93
C VAL A 115 6.64 -9.85 14.69
N SER A 116 5.60 -10.29 15.39
CA SER A 116 4.90 -11.55 15.09
C SER A 116 3.43 -11.25 14.95
N VAL A 117 2.84 -11.65 13.81
CA VAL A 117 1.42 -11.45 13.53
C VAL A 117 0.70 -12.78 13.76
N TYR A 118 -0.33 -12.75 14.60
CA TYR A 118 -1.18 -13.90 14.90
C TYR A 118 -2.55 -13.69 14.26
N GLU A 119 -3.00 -14.65 13.45
CA GLU A 119 -4.31 -14.64 12.82
C GLU A 119 -5.12 -15.84 13.32
N ARG A 120 -6.42 -15.64 13.52
CA ARG A 120 -7.36 -16.68 13.91
C ARG A 120 -7.84 -17.47 12.69
N ASP A 121 -8.07 -16.79 11.57
CA ASP A 121 -8.58 -17.39 10.34
C ASP A 121 -7.45 -18.15 9.59
N ASP A 122 -7.81 -19.02 8.64
CA ASP A 122 -6.86 -19.89 7.93
C ASP A 122 -5.95 -19.15 6.94
N ARG A 123 -6.34 -17.94 6.49
CA ARG A 123 -5.55 -17.11 5.58
C ARG A 123 -5.37 -15.69 6.09
N ILE A 124 -4.17 -15.17 5.83
CA ILE A 124 -3.76 -13.81 6.18
C ILE A 124 -4.50 -12.79 5.28
N GLY A 125 -4.85 -11.63 5.85
CA GLY A 125 -5.40 -10.47 5.12
C GLY A 125 -6.76 -9.98 5.59
N GLY A 126 -7.40 -10.68 6.53
CA GLY A 126 -8.69 -10.31 7.11
C GLY A 126 -9.76 -10.00 6.05
N LEU A 127 -10.42 -8.84 6.14
CA LEU A 127 -11.45 -8.42 5.18
C LEU A 127 -10.92 -8.26 3.73
N MET A 128 -9.63 -8.03 3.52
CA MET A 128 -9.07 -8.00 2.15
C MET A 128 -9.09 -9.40 1.53
N MET A 129 -8.92 -10.44 2.35
CA MET A 129 -9.00 -11.83 1.93
C MET A 129 -10.45 -12.33 1.84
N TYR A 130 -11.25 -12.14 2.89
CA TYR A 130 -12.60 -12.73 2.97
C TYR A 130 -13.76 -11.80 2.62
N GLY A 131 -13.60 -10.47 2.80
CA GLY A 131 -14.69 -9.51 2.63
C GLY A 131 -14.80 -8.90 1.24
N ILE A 132 -13.68 -8.54 0.61
CA ILE A 132 -13.69 -7.83 -0.67
C ILE A 132 -13.82 -8.83 -1.84
N PRO A 133 -14.82 -8.68 -2.72
CA PRO A 133 -15.03 -9.60 -3.85
C PRO A 133 -13.91 -9.52 -4.89
N ASN A 134 -13.65 -10.66 -5.56
CA ASN A 134 -12.57 -10.81 -6.55
C ASN A 134 -12.65 -9.85 -7.74
N MET A 135 -13.87 -9.42 -8.09
CA MET A 135 -14.08 -8.43 -9.16
C MET A 135 -13.44 -7.07 -8.84
N LYS A 136 -13.31 -6.72 -7.55
CA LYS A 136 -12.68 -5.47 -7.09
C LYS A 136 -11.21 -5.67 -6.72
N LEU A 137 -10.88 -6.75 -6.02
CA LEU A 137 -9.52 -7.05 -5.58
C LEU A 137 -9.18 -8.51 -5.89
N LYS A 138 -8.31 -8.72 -6.88
CA LYS A 138 -7.83 -10.06 -7.24
C LYS A 138 -6.95 -10.61 -6.12
N LYS A 139 -7.28 -11.79 -5.58
CA LYS A 139 -6.52 -12.41 -4.48
C LYS A 139 -5.03 -12.63 -4.76
N PRO A 140 -4.59 -12.93 -6.01
CA PRO A 140 -3.16 -13.02 -6.31
C PRO A 140 -2.34 -11.79 -5.92
N ILE A 141 -2.94 -10.58 -5.92
CA ILE A 141 -2.27 -9.34 -5.50
C ILE A 141 -2.00 -9.37 -3.99
N LEU A 142 -2.97 -9.87 -3.21
CA LEU A 142 -2.84 -9.99 -1.77
C LEU A 142 -1.85 -11.11 -1.40
N GLU A 143 -1.91 -12.24 -2.10
CA GLU A 143 -0.98 -13.36 -1.93
C GLU A 143 0.47 -12.92 -2.24
N PHE A 144 0.68 -12.20 -3.33
CA PHE A 144 1.98 -11.59 -3.64
C PHE A 144 2.48 -10.72 -2.49
N ARG A 145 1.62 -9.86 -1.93
CA ARG A 145 1.98 -8.96 -0.83
C ARG A 145 2.37 -9.75 0.43
N ILE A 146 1.67 -10.85 0.72
CA ILE A 146 1.95 -11.72 1.86
C ILE A 146 3.30 -12.44 1.66
N ASP A 147 3.52 -13.04 0.49
CA ASP A 147 4.80 -13.70 0.14
C ASP A 147 6.00 -12.73 0.24
N LEU A 148 5.84 -11.51 -0.28
CA LEU A 148 6.85 -10.46 -0.15
C LEU A 148 7.21 -10.15 1.31
N ARG A 149 6.28 -10.33 2.24
CA ARG A 149 6.46 -10.07 3.68
C ARG A 149 7.01 -11.27 4.43
N GLU A 150 6.64 -12.49 4.06
CA GLU A 150 7.28 -13.69 4.61
C GLU A 150 8.77 -13.72 4.26
N LYS A 151 9.12 -13.31 3.04
CA LYS A 151 10.51 -13.07 2.61
C LYS A 151 11.25 -12.01 3.45
N ARG A 152 10.54 -11.11 4.13
CA ARG A 152 11.13 -10.08 5.03
C ARG A 152 11.48 -10.60 6.42
N ARG A 153 11.24 -11.90 6.71
CA ARG A 153 11.52 -12.62 7.98
C ARG A 153 11.46 -11.75 9.24
N PHE A 154 10.32 -11.88 9.92
CA PHE A 154 10.06 -11.46 11.30
C PHE A 154 11.24 -11.67 12.25
#